data_AF-A0AAX3UEI6-F1
#
_entry.id   AF-A0AAX3UEI6-F1
#
_cell.length_a   1.000
_cell.length_b   1.000
_cell.length_c   1.000
_cell.angle_alpha   90.00
_cell.angle_beta   90.00
_cell.angle_gamma   90.00
#
_symmetry.space_group_name_H-M   'P 1'
#
loop_
_entity.id
_entity.type
_entity.pdbx_description
1 polymer ?
#
loop_
_entity_poly.entity_id
_entity_poly.type
_entity_poly.pdbx_seq_one_letter_code
_entity_poly.pdbx_strand_id
1 'polypeptide(L)'
;MVTEKKLLSQKKDSVHSDEKKKDKPVSDKKAEPIEKNGASAEKPKSSTSHPKVQIFCPNCGHPLKQGATFCNNCGYNLVTKQMPKSQPQATRQQVATPQVTQKVRKPMKPLTKVLLSLLGVLVVAFIAFYAWGTQHYSKNNQIEWITSSLRDPNKGMAQYITADTPSMKVTDDTVRPLQNYYKDHQTAVTKMAQKLKEDIDPNDQISLVKNGHYLLIFPKYQLQVKTFQPQVETNHGNSEVSMNGKNIGKLSSDDGKYAKKLQLVFPGKYHFTVKSIPI
;
A
#
# COMPACT_ATOMS: atom_id res chain seq x y z
N MET A 1 52.54 14.55 -58.56
CA MET A 1 52.13 15.56 -59.56
C MET A 1 50.63 15.76 -59.45
N VAL A 2 50.23 16.98 -59.04
CA VAL A 2 49.03 17.76 -59.45
C VAL A 2 47.68 17.06 -59.21
N THR A 3 46.75 17.53 -58.36
CA THR A 3 46.30 18.93 -58.21
C THR A 3 45.55 19.12 -56.87
N GLU A 4 45.92 20.18 -56.15
CA GLU A 4 45.13 20.85 -55.12
C GLU A 4 43.86 21.49 -55.72
N LYS A 5 42.80 21.64 -54.91
CA LYS A 5 41.93 22.82 -55.03
C LYS A 5 41.58 23.36 -53.64
N LYS A 6 41.86 24.64 -53.49
CA LYS A 6 42.04 25.44 -52.28
C LYS A 6 41.05 26.62 -52.35
N LEU A 7 40.45 26.96 -51.19
CA LEU A 7 39.92 28.28 -50.79
C LEU A 7 38.70 28.83 -51.59
N LEU A 8 37.82 29.71 -51.11
CA LEU A 8 37.74 30.70 -50.00
C LEU A 8 36.23 30.87 -49.68
N SER A 9 35.81 30.90 -48.42
CA SER A 9 35.58 32.11 -47.60
C SER A 9 34.39 32.97 -48.03
N GLN A 10 33.40 33.10 -47.13
CA GLN A 10 32.87 34.42 -46.79
C GLN A 10 32.25 34.43 -45.38
N LYS A 11 32.44 35.60 -44.76
CA LYS A 11 32.32 36.01 -43.36
C LYS A 11 31.06 36.87 -43.22
N LYS A 12 30.68 37.18 -41.95
CA LYS A 12 29.77 38.26 -41.46
C LYS A 12 28.36 37.82 -41.07
N ASP A 13 27.71 38.27 -39.99
CA ASP A 13 28.04 39.11 -38.84
C ASP A 13 26.89 38.96 -37.83
N SER A 14 27.21 39.08 -36.53
CA SER A 14 26.46 39.76 -35.45
C SER A 14 24.96 39.56 -35.18
N VAL A 15 24.72 39.16 -33.92
CA VAL A 15 23.75 39.72 -32.94
C VAL A 15 22.25 39.48 -33.18
N HIS A 16 21.61 38.71 -32.30
CA HIS A 16 20.65 39.25 -31.31
C HIS A 16 20.24 38.17 -30.30
N SER A 17 20.50 38.45 -29.02
CA SER A 17 19.90 37.77 -27.88
C SER A 17 18.46 38.21 -27.74
N ASP A 18 17.51 37.30 -27.52
CA ASP A 18 16.26 37.66 -26.86
C ASP A 18 15.68 36.49 -26.07
N GLU A 19 15.69 36.70 -24.77
CA GLU A 19 15.29 35.83 -23.69
C GLU A 19 13.90 36.28 -23.24
N LYS A 20 12.84 35.53 -23.58
CA LYS A 20 11.46 35.92 -23.24
C LYS A 20 11.01 35.24 -21.95
N LYS A 21 11.37 35.82 -20.81
CA LYS A 21 10.76 35.53 -19.49
C LYS A 21 9.65 36.54 -19.21
N LYS A 22 8.46 36.03 -18.91
CA LYS A 22 7.28 36.78 -18.46
C LYS A 22 7.46 37.19 -16.99
N ASP A 23 7.35 38.48 -16.71
CA ASP A 23 7.02 39.01 -15.39
C ASP A 23 5.84 39.99 -15.53
N LYS A 24 4.83 39.84 -14.67
CA LYS A 24 3.82 40.87 -14.38
C LYS A 24 3.59 40.87 -12.85
N PRO A 25 3.38 42.04 -12.22
CA PRO A 25 3.73 42.27 -10.83
C PRO A 25 2.56 42.10 -9.84
N VAL A 26 2.94 41.97 -8.57
CA VAL A 26 2.15 42.06 -7.34
C VAL A 26 2.20 43.50 -6.80
N SER A 27 1.11 43.92 -6.15
CA SER A 27 0.96 44.94 -5.06
C SER A 27 -0.43 45.57 -5.21
N ASP A 28 -1.21 45.94 -4.20
CA ASP A 28 -1.16 45.94 -2.74
C ASP A 28 -2.55 46.44 -2.27
N LYS A 29 -2.79 46.39 -0.94
CA LYS A 29 -3.86 47.07 -0.14
C LYS A 29 -5.05 46.19 0.27
N LYS A 30 -5.67 46.32 1.45
CA LYS A 30 -5.36 46.92 2.77
C LYS A 30 -6.59 46.64 3.68
N ALA A 31 -6.34 46.23 4.93
CA ALA A 31 -7.09 46.39 6.20
C ALA A 31 -8.65 46.23 6.27
N GLU A 32 -9.08 45.23 7.08
CA GLU A 32 -9.89 45.29 8.35
C GLU A 32 -10.84 46.49 8.66
N PRO A 33 -11.71 46.43 9.70
CA PRO A 33 -12.40 45.28 10.38
C PRO A 33 -13.87 45.59 10.75
N ILE A 34 -14.73 44.60 11.05
CA ILE A 34 -15.95 44.82 11.89
C ILE A 34 -16.23 43.61 12.81
N GLU A 35 -16.11 43.87 14.12
CA GLU A 35 -16.61 43.15 15.32
C GLU A 35 -18.16 42.97 15.30
N LYS A 36 -18.88 42.14 16.07
CA LYS A 36 -18.87 41.89 17.53
C LYS A 36 -20.00 40.89 17.89
N ASN A 37 -19.67 39.95 18.79
CA ASN A 37 -20.40 39.44 19.97
C ASN A 37 -21.92 39.14 19.97
N GLY A 38 -22.26 37.98 20.56
CA GLY A 38 -23.58 37.71 21.13
C GLY A 38 -23.61 36.40 21.94
N ALA A 39 -23.25 36.48 23.23
CA ALA A 39 -23.61 35.49 24.24
C ALA A 39 -24.90 35.96 24.94
N SER A 40 -25.84 35.06 25.24
CA SER A 40 -26.51 35.06 26.54
C SER A 40 -27.33 33.80 26.78
N ALA A 41 -27.30 33.37 28.03
CA ALA A 41 -28.14 32.36 28.63
C ALA A 41 -29.55 32.90 28.89
N GLU A 42 -30.57 32.04 28.87
CA GLU A 42 -31.73 32.17 29.77
C GLU A 42 -32.49 30.84 29.96
N LYS A 43 -32.47 30.37 31.20
CA LYS A 43 -33.48 29.55 31.91
C LYS A 43 -34.17 30.54 32.88
N PRO A 44 -35.30 30.31 33.59
CA PRO A 44 -36.30 29.21 33.67
C PRO A 44 -37.76 29.74 33.58
N LYS A 45 -38.86 28.96 33.57
CA LYS A 45 -39.55 28.31 34.72
C LYS A 45 -40.84 27.62 34.18
N SER A 46 -41.07 26.33 34.52
CA SER A 46 -42.10 25.83 35.47
C SER A 46 -43.53 25.86 34.90
N SER A 47 -44.25 24.76 34.68
CA SER A 47 -44.81 23.75 35.61
C SER A 47 -45.69 22.80 34.73
N THR A 48 -46.07 21.55 35.01
CA THR A 48 -46.46 20.89 36.25
C THR A 48 -46.50 19.36 36.03
N SER A 49 -46.01 18.60 37.02
CA SER A 49 -46.52 17.32 37.55
C SER A 49 -47.07 16.24 36.61
N HIS A 50 -46.33 15.12 36.46
CA HIS A 50 -46.73 13.72 36.74
C HIS A 50 -45.44 12.86 36.59
N PRO A 51 -45.06 11.98 37.56
CA PRO A 51 -43.84 11.19 37.45
C PRO A 51 -44.05 10.06 36.43
N LYS A 52 -43.88 10.39 35.14
CA LYS A 52 -43.91 9.40 34.06
C LYS A 52 -42.56 8.70 34.03
N VAL A 53 -42.46 7.58 34.73
CA VAL A 53 -41.35 6.64 34.58
C VAL A 53 -41.26 6.27 33.09
N GLN A 54 -40.28 6.85 32.38
CA GLN A 54 -40.04 6.56 30.97
C GLN A 54 -39.19 5.31 30.89
N ILE A 55 -39.81 4.22 30.48
CA ILE A 55 -39.16 2.92 30.31
C ILE A 55 -38.60 2.89 28.89
N PHE A 56 -37.35 2.51 28.72
CA PHE A 56 -36.73 2.36 27.40
C PHE A 56 -36.72 0.90 26.97
N CYS A 57 -36.83 0.65 25.66
CA CYS A 57 -36.76 -0.68 25.12
C CYS A 57 -35.37 -1.29 25.38
N PRO A 58 -35.26 -2.46 26.02
CA PRO A 58 -33.95 -3.08 26.31
C PRO A 58 -33.21 -3.54 25.05
N ASN A 59 -33.92 -3.69 23.91
CA ASN A 59 -33.30 -4.14 22.66
C ASN A 59 -32.77 -2.99 21.79
N CYS A 60 -33.46 -1.84 21.74
CA CYS A 60 -33.11 -0.76 20.82
C CYS A 60 -33.02 0.64 21.45
N GLY A 61 -33.26 0.77 22.76
CA GLY A 61 -33.17 2.04 23.48
C GLY A 61 -34.28 3.04 23.18
N HIS A 62 -35.29 2.70 22.36
CA HIS A 62 -36.40 3.61 22.07
C HIS A 62 -37.32 3.77 23.29
N PRO A 63 -37.76 4.99 23.65
CA PRO A 63 -38.72 5.21 24.73
C PRO A 63 -40.04 4.48 24.49
N LEU A 64 -40.57 3.85 25.52
CA LEU A 64 -41.81 3.08 25.51
C LEU A 64 -42.92 3.84 26.22
N LYS A 65 -44.13 3.73 25.67
CA LYS A 65 -45.34 4.20 26.35
C LYS A 65 -45.65 3.25 27.51
N GLN A 66 -46.19 3.79 28.61
CA GLN A 66 -46.61 2.99 29.77
C GLN A 66 -47.62 1.92 29.32
N GLY A 67 -47.39 0.66 29.69
CA GLY A 67 -48.25 -0.47 29.31
C GLY A 67 -48.03 -1.03 27.91
N ALA A 68 -47.01 -0.61 27.17
CA ALA A 68 -46.70 -1.18 25.85
C ALA A 68 -46.32 -2.67 25.95
N THR A 69 -47.07 -3.53 25.27
CA THR A 69 -46.82 -4.98 25.19
C THR A 69 -45.73 -5.32 24.17
N PHE A 70 -45.46 -4.45 23.21
CA PHE A 70 -44.39 -4.58 22.22
C PHE A 70 -43.76 -3.21 21.90
N CYS A 71 -42.50 -3.21 21.47
CA CYS A 71 -41.80 -2.01 21.03
C CYS A 71 -42.23 -1.65 19.60
N ASN A 72 -42.83 -0.47 19.43
CA ASN A 72 -43.27 0.01 18.13
C ASN A 72 -42.13 0.28 17.12
N ASN A 73 -40.88 0.37 17.59
CA ASN A 73 -39.73 0.65 16.71
C ASN A 73 -39.00 -0.62 16.24
N CYS A 74 -38.86 -1.64 17.09
CA CYS A 74 -38.08 -2.85 16.76
C CYS A 74 -38.84 -4.17 16.89
N GLY A 75 -40.12 -4.14 17.28
CA GLY A 75 -40.97 -5.34 17.42
C GLY A 75 -40.71 -6.18 18.68
N TYR A 76 -39.83 -5.73 19.59
CA TYR A 76 -39.49 -6.48 20.81
C TYR A 76 -40.68 -6.61 21.79
N ASN A 77 -40.98 -7.82 22.27
CA ASN A 77 -42.10 -8.09 23.18
C ASN A 77 -41.71 -7.79 24.64
N LEU A 78 -42.49 -6.96 25.33
CA LEU A 78 -42.18 -6.39 26.65
C LEU A 78 -42.98 -7.04 27.80
N VAL A 79 -43.84 -8.02 27.50
CA VAL A 79 -44.77 -8.63 28.47
C VAL A 79 -44.07 -9.59 29.43
N THR A 80 -42.77 -9.83 29.28
CA THR A 80 -42.10 -10.95 29.96
C THR A 80 -41.63 -10.69 31.38
N LYS A 81 -41.80 -9.50 31.98
CA LYS A 81 -41.48 -9.27 33.41
C LYS A 81 -42.24 -8.07 33.97
N GLN A 82 -43.42 -8.29 34.55
CA GLN A 82 -44.02 -7.34 35.49
C GLN A 82 -43.82 -7.82 36.93
N MET A 83 -43.57 -6.82 37.77
CA MET A 83 -42.96 -6.86 39.10
C MET A 83 -43.83 -7.55 40.18
N PRO A 84 -43.21 -8.07 41.26
CA PRO A 84 -43.90 -8.75 42.35
C PRO A 84 -44.63 -7.74 43.25
N LYS A 85 -45.92 -7.97 43.49
CA LYS A 85 -46.70 -7.31 44.53
C LYS A 85 -47.17 -8.38 45.52
N SER A 86 -46.72 -8.27 46.78
CA SER A 86 -47.25 -8.94 47.98
C SER A 86 -48.78 -8.76 48.04
N GLN A 87 -49.63 -9.67 48.52
CA GLN A 87 -49.69 -10.43 49.78
C GLN A 87 -50.89 -11.46 49.69
N PRO A 88 -51.44 -12.09 50.76
CA PRO A 88 -51.31 -13.52 51.06
C PRO A 88 -52.59 -14.40 50.92
N GLN A 89 -52.34 -15.70 50.69
CA GLN A 89 -52.98 -16.91 51.24
C GLN A 89 -54.42 -17.38 50.85
N ALA A 90 -54.43 -18.69 50.51
CA ALA A 90 -55.51 -19.69 50.52
C ALA A 90 -56.56 -19.69 49.39
N THR A 91 -56.50 -20.70 48.51
CA THR A 91 -57.31 -21.95 48.62
C THR A 91 -56.98 -22.88 47.45
N ARG A 92 -56.90 -24.18 47.73
CA ARG A 92 -56.70 -25.30 46.80
C ARG A 92 -57.67 -25.24 45.61
N GLN A 93 -57.15 -25.48 44.40
CA GLN A 93 -57.76 -26.38 43.42
C GLN A 93 -56.70 -26.80 42.39
N GLN A 94 -56.46 -28.11 42.35
CA GLN A 94 -55.68 -28.78 41.30
C GLN A 94 -56.46 -28.71 39.99
N VAL A 95 -55.87 -28.10 38.96
CA VAL A 95 -56.26 -28.30 37.56
C VAL A 95 -54.99 -28.50 36.77
N ALA A 96 -54.99 -29.55 35.95
CA ALA A 96 -53.85 -30.12 35.26
C ALA A 96 -53.01 -29.10 34.48
N THR A 97 -51.70 -29.14 34.70
CA THR A 97 -50.71 -28.37 33.96
C THR A 97 -50.53 -28.98 32.56
N PRO A 98 -50.57 -28.20 31.46
CA PRO A 98 -50.00 -28.66 30.19
C PRO A 98 -48.49 -28.78 30.39
N GLN A 99 -47.98 -30.00 30.30
CA GLN A 99 -46.55 -30.26 30.38
C GLN A 99 -45.83 -29.56 29.23
N VAL A 100 -45.07 -28.52 29.56
CA VAL A 100 -44.03 -28.01 28.68
C VAL A 100 -42.95 -29.09 28.62
N THR A 101 -42.92 -29.87 27.53
CA THR A 101 -41.78 -30.72 27.22
C THR A 101 -40.54 -29.84 27.06
N GLN A 102 -39.82 -29.63 28.15
CA GLN A 102 -38.46 -29.10 28.09
C GLN A 102 -37.64 -30.07 27.24
N LYS A 103 -37.16 -29.59 26.09
CA LYS A 103 -36.14 -30.28 25.30
C LYS A 103 -34.89 -30.37 26.18
N VAL A 104 -34.77 -31.46 26.93
CA VAL A 104 -33.56 -31.80 27.70
C VAL A 104 -32.43 -31.86 26.70
N ARG A 105 -31.53 -30.87 26.73
CA ARG A 105 -30.32 -30.91 25.92
C ARG A 105 -29.53 -32.12 26.37
N LYS A 106 -29.50 -33.15 25.54
CA LYS A 106 -28.69 -34.36 25.73
C LYS A 106 -27.26 -33.93 26.10
N PRO A 107 -26.71 -34.36 27.24
CA PRO A 107 -25.36 -33.99 27.62
C PRO A 107 -24.39 -34.53 26.57
N MET A 108 -23.68 -33.63 25.88
CA MET A 108 -22.66 -34.06 24.92
C MET A 108 -21.55 -34.84 25.65
N LYS A 109 -21.09 -35.91 25.00
CA LYS A 109 -19.99 -36.75 25.48
C LYS A 109 -18.75 -35.88 25.78
N PRO A 110 -17.98 -36.15 26.85
CA PRO A 110 -16.92 -35.26 27.33
C PRO A 110 -15.85 -34.97 26.27
N LEU A 111 -15.59 -35.92 25.36
CA LEU A 111 -14.68 -35.76 24.23
C LEU A 111 -15.12 -34.65 23.26
N THR A 112 -16.42 -34.50 23.01
CA THR A 112 -16.97 -33.48 22.11
C THR A 112 -16.82 -32.07 22.69
N LYS A 113 -16.90 -31.93 24.02
CA LYS A 113 -16.67 -30.64 24.70
C LYS A 113 -15.19 -30.23 24.66
N VAL A 114 -14.27 -31.18 24.88
CA VAL A 114 -12.84 -30.92 24.76
C VAL A 114 -12.47 -30.56 23.32
N LEU A 115 -13.02 -31.29 22.33
CA LEU A 115 -12.80 -30.98 20.91
C LEU A 115 -13.34 -29.59 20.53
N LEU A 116 -14.53 -29.21 20.99
CA LEU A 116 -15.08 -27.86 20.76
C LEU A 116 -14.28 -26.76 21.46
N SER A 117 -13.76 -27.02 22.66
CA SER A 117 -12.87 -26.09 23.37
C SER A 117 -11.55 -25.93 22.62
N LEU A 118 -10.93 -27.03 22.20
CA LEU A 118 -9.70 -27.03 21.42
C LEU A 118 -9.88 -26.31 20.08
N LEU A 119 -10.98 -26.57 19.39
CA LEU A 119 -11.35 -25.88 18.16
C LEU A 119 -11.54 -24.38 18.39
N GLY A 120 -12.21 -24.00 19.48
CA GLY A 120 -12.37 -22.60 19.87
C GLY A 120 -11.02 -21.89 20.09
N VAL A 121 -10.10 -22.53 20.83
CA VAL A 121 -8.74 -22.00 21.04
C VAL A 121 -7.98 -21.87 19.72
N LEU A 122 -8.06 -22.88 18.85
CA LEU A 122 -7.39 -22.85 17.54
C LEU A 122 -7.92 -21.72 16.65
N VAL A 123 -9.24 -21.49 16.64
CA VAL A 123 -9.85 -20.38 15.90
C VAL A 123 -9.36 -19.03 16.43
N VAL A 124 -9.32 -18.84 17.75
CA VAL A 124 -8.80 -17.60 18.34
C VAL A 124 -7.33 -17.39 18.00
N ALA A 125 -6.50 -18.43 18.08
CA ALA A 125 -5.10 -18.37 17.69
C ALA A 125 -4.95 -18.02 16.20
N PHE A 126 -5.79 -18.57 15.33
CA PHE A 126 -5.78 -18.27 13.90
C PHE A 126 -6.18 -16.82 13.62
N ILE A 127 -7.18 -16.27 14.32
CA ILE A 127 -7.56 -14.85 14.21
C ILE A 127 -6.42 -13.94 14.65
N ALA A 128 -5.78 -14.24 15.77
CA ALA A 128 -4.63 -13.47 16.26
C ALA A 128 -3.46 -13.54 15.26
N PHE A 129 -3.16 -14.73 14.73
CA PHE A 129 -2.15 -14.93 13.70
C PHE A 129 -2.46 -14.15 12.42
N TYR A 130 -3.72 -14.15 11.97
CA TYR A 130 -4.15 -13.40 10.80
C TYR A 130 -4.05 -11.88 11.03
N ALA A 131 -4.49 -11.38 12.18
CA ALA A 131 -4.36 -9.97 12.54
C ALA A 131 -2.89 -9.52 12.60
N TRP A 132 -2.02 -10.31 13.21
CA TRP A 132 -0.57 -10.06 13.23
C TRP A 132 0.04 -10.10 11.83
N GLY A 133 -0.27 -11.15 11.05
CA GLY A 133 0.32 -11.35 9.73
C GLY A 133 -0.14 -10.30 8.72
N THR A 134 -1.40 -9.85 8.77
CA THR A 134 -1.88 -8.74 7.91
C THR A 134 -1.17 -7.42 8.20
N GLN A 135 -0.80 -7.16 9.45
CA GLN A 135 0.00 -6.00 9.82
C GLN A 135 1.45 -6.16 9.34
N HIS A 136 2.09 -7.30 9.64
CA HIS A 136 3.50 -7.55 9.33
C HIS A 136 3.76 -7.62 7.82
N TYR A 137 2.97 -8.41 7.10
CA TYR A 137 3.04 -8.58 5.65
C TYR A 137 2.15 -7.57 4.90
N SER A 138 1.85 -6.41 5.51
CA SER A 138 1.10 -5.36 4.83
C SER A 138 1.88 -4.82 3.62
N LYS A 139 1.15 -4.39 2.58
CA LYS A 139 1.71 -3.74 1.39
C LYS A 139 2.69 -2.62 1.77
N ASN A 140 2.30 -1.76 2.71
CA ASN A 140 3.08 -0.60 3.12
C ASN A 140 4.40 -1.01 3.79
N ASN A 141 4.38 -2.00 4.69
CA ASN A 141 5.61 -2.49 5.33
C ASN A 141 6.54 -3.17 4.33
N GLN A 142 5.99 -3.92 3.37
CA GLN A 142 6.77 -4.53 2.31
C GLN A 142 7.43 -3.46 1.41
N ILE A 143 6.71 -2.40 1.04
CA ILE A 143 7.29 -1.27 0.26
C ILE A 143 8.40 -0.57 1.04
N GLU A 144 8.23 -0.33 2.35
CA GLU A 144 9.28 0.28 3.18
C GLU A 144 10.53 -0.60 3.25
N TRP A 145 10.35 -1.91 3.44
CA TRP A 145 11.46 -2.85 3.44
C TRP A 145 12.17 -2.89 2.07
N ILE A 146 11.42 -2.94 0.97
CA ILE A 146 11.96 -2.95 -0.40
C ILE A 146 12.74 -1.66 -0.67
N THR A 147 12.16 -0.51 -0.35
CA THR A 147 12.77 0.80 -0.63
C THR A 147 13.98 1.07 0.26
N SER A 148 13.97 0.63 1.51
CA SER A 148 15.16 0.68 2.38
C SER A 148 16.29 -0.24 1.87
N SER A 149 15.95 -1.41 1.35
CA SER A 149 16.93 -2.35 0.80
C SER A 149 17.43 -1.96 -0.60
N LEU A 150 16.63 -1.21 -1.37
CA LEU A 150 17.08 -0.55 -2.59
C LEU A 150 18.12 0.54 -2.33
N ARG A 151 18.08 1.20 -1.17
CA ARG A 151 19.06 2.24 -0.79
C ARG A 151 20.39 1.68 -0.28
N ASP A 152 20.44 0.38 0.01
CA ASP A 152 21.61 -0.28 0.60
C ASP A 152 22.12 -1.41 -0.32
N PRO A 153 23.20 -1.17 -1.10
CA PRO A 153 23.76 -2.17 -2.01
C PRO A 153 24.27 -3.46 -1.35
N ASN A 154 24.40 -3.48 -0.02
CA ASN A 154 24.83 -4.67 0.72
C ASN A 154 23.68 -5.61 1.07
N LYS A 155 22.42 -5.18 0.90
CA LYS A 155 21.25 -6.02 1.15
C LYS A 155 20.89 -6.81 -0.08
N GLY A 156 20.58 -8.10 0.12
CA GLY A 156 20.05 -8.97 -0.92
C GLY A 156 18.65 -8.51 -1.36
N MET A 157 18.48 -8.36 -2.66
CA MET A 157 17.28 -7.80 -3.30
C MET A 157 16.65 -8.70 -4.35
N ALA A 158 17.34 -9.76 -4.79
CA ALA A 158 16.85 -10.63 -5.86
C ALA A 158 15.45 -11.20 -5.61
N GLN A 159 15.13 -11.53 -4.35
CA GLN A 159 13.84 -12.13 -3.97
C GLN A 159 12.66 -11.14 -3.93
N TYR A 160 12.92 -9.84 -4.10
CA TYR A 160 11.95 -8.75 -4.04
C TYR A 160 11.76 -8.04 -5.38
N ILE A 161 12.49 -8.48 -6.41
CA ILE A 161 12.42 -7.94 -7.75
C ILE A 161 12.02 -9.08 -8.68
N THR A 162 11.18 -8.76 -9.65
CA THR A 162 10.91 -9.60 -10.81
C THR A 162 11.19 -8.81 -12.07
N ALA A 163 11.65 -9.49 -13.11
CA ALA A 163 11.76 -8.89 -14.42
C ALA A 163 10.40 -8.83 -15.13
N ASP A 164 10.30 -7.94 -16.11
CA ASP A 164 9.20 -7.91 -17.10
C ASP A 164 9.28 -9.06 -18.12
N THR A 165 10.44 -9.70 -18.24
CA THR A 165 10.71 -10.81 -19.17
C THR A 165 11.32 -12.02 -18.45
N PRO A 166 10.92 -13.26 -18.81
CA PRO A 166 11.49 -14.47 -18.21
C PRO A 166 12.97 -14.70 -18.59
N SER A 167 13.46 -14.05 -19.64
CA SER A 167 14.83 -14.19 -20.11
C SER A 167 15.85 -13.49 -19.20
N MET A 168 15.41 -12.57 -18.34
CA MET A 168 16.28 -11.86 -17.41
C MET A 168 16.46 -12.65 -16.13
N LYS A 169 17.71 -12.99 -15.81
CA LYS A 169 18.06 -13.63 -14.53
C LYS A 169 18.08 -12.58 -13.42
N VAL A 170 17.21 -12.75 -12.43
CA VAL A 170 17.18 -11.89 -11.25
C VAL A 170 18.11 -12.43 -10.16
N THR A 171 19.20 -11.73 -9.92
CA THR A 171 20.21 -12.03 -8.90
C THR A 171 20.65 -10.74 -8.20
N ASP A 172 21.28 -10.84 -7.03
CA ASP A 172 21.74 -9.65 -6.30
C ASP A 172 22.76 -8.85 -7.11
N ASP A 173 23.64 -9.51 -7.89
CA ASP A 173 24.59 -8.84 -8.78
C ASP A 173 23.90 -8.04 -9.90
N THR A 174 22.84 -8.60 -10.50
CA THR A 174 22.09 -7.92 -11.57
C THR A 174 21.26 -6.75 -11.07
N VAL A 175 20.87 -6.77 -9.79
CA VAL A 175 20.10 -5.70 -9.14
C VAL A 175 21.00 -4.60 -8.58
N ARG A 176 22.26 -4.92 -8.24
CA ARG A 176 23.22 -3.98 -7.65
C ARG A 176 23.33 -2.64 -8.39
N PRO A 177 23.31 -2.56 -9.74
CA PRO A 177 23.28 -1.29 -10.46
C PRO A 177 22.08 -0.40 -10.10
N LEU A 178 20.90 -1.00 -9.91
CA LEU A 178 19.69 -0.29 -9.47
C LEU A 178 19.86 0.22 -8.04
N GLN A 179 20.42 -0.60 -7.14
CA GLN A 179 20.70 -0.18 -5.76
C GLN A 179 21.72 0.97 -5.71
N ASN A 180 22.79 0.87 -6.50
CA ASN A 180 23.80 1.93 -6.61
C ASN A 180 23.20 3.25 -7.09
N TYR A 181 22.21 3.21 -7.98
CA TYR A 181 21.48 4.41 -8.39
C TYR A 181 20.68 5.00 -7.22
N TYR A 182 19.85 4.20 -6.53
CA TYR A 182 18.97 4.70 -5.47
C TYR A 182 19.69 5.06 -4.17
N LYS A 183 20.88 4.51 -3.92
CA LYS A 183 21.78 4.97 -2.85
C LYS A 183 22.07 6.47 -2.98
N ASP A 184 22.35 6.93 -4.21
CA ASP A 184 22.68 8.33 -4.50
C ASP A 184 21.41 9.19 -4.73
N HIS A 185 20.24 8.57 -4.94
CA HIS A 185 18.98 9.24 -5.31
C HIS A 185 17.85 9.00 -4.28
N GLN A 186 18.10 9.33 -3.01
CA GLN A 186 17.18 9.03 -1.90
C GLN A 186 15.76 9.62 -2.09
N THR A 187 15.65 10.83 -2.64
CA THR A 187 14.36 11.47 -2.90
C THR A 187 13.54 10.71 -3.95
N ALA A 188 14.19 10.15 -4.97
CA ALA A 188 13.52 9.40 -6.03
C ALA A 188 12.85 8.14 -5.47
N VAL A 189 13.57 7.39 -4.63
CA VAL A 189 13.03 6.19 -3.98
C VAL A 189 11.96 6.53 -2.92
N THR A 190 12.03 7.68 -2.23
CA THR A 190 10.93 8.12 -1.35
C THR A 190 9.65 8.41 -2.15
N LYS A 191 9.75 9.17 -3.25
CA LYS A 191 8.60 9.47 -4.12
C LYS A 191 8.03 8.20 -4.74
N MET A 192 8.91 7.28 -5.15
CA MET A 192 8.52 5.96 -5.64
C MET A 192 7.73 5.20 -4.57
N ALA A 193 8.24 5.12 -3.33
CA ALA A 193 7.54 4.46 -2.22
C ALA A 193 6.14 5.03 -1.99
N GLN A 194 6.01 6.36 -2.03
CA GLN A 194 4.73 7.03 -1.85
C GLN A 194 3.73 6.65 -2.96
N LYS A 195 4.12 6.78 -4.23
CA LYS A 195 3.26 6.42 -5.37
C LYS A 195 2.82 4.96 -5.31
N LEU A 196 3.75 4.05 -4.98
CA LEU A 196 3.43 2.63 -4.85
C LEU A 196 2.42 2.35 -3.73
N LYS A 197 2.51 3.05 -2.60
CA LYS A 197 1.50 2.94 -1.52
C LYS A 197 0.12 3.40 -1.98
N GLU A 198 0.07 4.42 -2.83
CA GLU A 198 -1.16 4.97 -3.45
C GLU A 198 -1.69 4.12 -4.63
N ASP A 199 -1.09 2.95 -4.91
CA ASP A 199 -1.45 2.08 -6.06
C ASP A 199 -1.18 2.75 -7.42
N ILE A 200 -0.19 3.64 -7.48
CA ILE A 200 0.22 4.37 -8.68
C ILE A 200 1.64 3.93 -9.07
N ASP A 201 1.83 3.61 -10.36
CA ASP A 201 3.16 3.31 -10.88
C ASP A 201 4.05 4.57 -10.88
N PRO A 202 5.27 4.48 -10.31
CA PRO A 202 6.21 5.59 -10.24
C PRO A 202 6.61 6.15 -11.61
N ASN A 203 6.76 5.25 -12.58
CA ASN A 203 7.15 5.49 -13.97
C ASN A 203 6.82 4.24 -14.82
N ASP A 204 7.20 4.25 -16.11
CA ASP A 204 6.96 3.15 -17.05
C ASP A 204 7.91 1.94 -16.87
N GLN A 205 8.86 2.02 -15.95
CA GLN A 205 9.92 1.02 -15.75
C GLN A 205 9.74 0.20 -14.47
N ILE A 206 8.97 0.68 -13.51
CA ILE A 206 8.81 0.07 -12.19
C ILE A 206 7.33 0.05 -11.83
N SER A 207 6.83 -1.13 -11.50
CA SER A 207 5.50 -1.35 -10.95
C SER A 207 5.57 -2.30 -9.75
N LEU A 208 4.50 -2.34 -8.94
CA LEU A 208 4.40 -3.26 -7.81
C LEU A 208 3.42 -4.37 -8.12
N VAL A 209 3.91 -5.61 -8.13
CA VAL A 209 3.12 -6.80 -8.45
C VAL A 209 2.99 -7.71 -7.23
N LYS A 210 1.86 -8.43 -7.15
CA LYS A 210 1.67 -9.52 -6.18
C LYS A 210 2.22 -10.80 -6.80
N ASN A 211 3.37 -11.27 -6.31
CA ASN A 211 4.02 -12.47 -6.80
C ASN A 211 4.32 -13.43 -5.64
N GLY A 212 3.41 -14.38 -5.44
CA GLY A 212 3.45 -15.40 -4.40
C GLY A 212 2.77 -14.98 -3.09
N HIS A 213 2.93 -15.82 -2.07
CA HIS A 213 2.38 -15.59 -0.74
C HIS A 213 3.38 -15.97 0.36
N TYR A 214 3.45 -15.17 1.42
CA TYR A 214 4.07 -15.57 2.68
C TYR A 214 3.09 -16.41 3.49
N LEU A 215 3.59 -17.49 4.10
CA LEU A 215 2.80 -18.37 4.98
C LEU A 215 1.47 -18.81 4.33
N LEU A 216 1.47 -19.06 3.01
CA LEU A 216 0.34 -19.48 2.17
C LEU A 216 -0.80 -18.46 1.99
N ILE A 217 -0.98 -17.47 2.87
CA ILE A 217 -2.16 -16.60 2.88
C ILE A 217 -1.86 -15.10 2.70
N PHE A 218 -0.64 -14.64 3.02
CA PHE A 218 -0.33 -13.21 2.97
C PHE A 218 0.30 -12.87 1.62
N PRO A 219 -0.19 -11.85 0.90
CA PRO A 219 0.35 -11.50 -0.41
C PRO A 219 1.82 -11.10 -0.33
N LYS A 220 2.64 -11.65 -1.22
CA LYS A 220 4.04 -11.21 -1.40
C LYS A 220 4.11 -10.17 -2.51
N TYR A 221 4.57 -8.98 -2.18
CA TYR A 221 4.77 -7.90 -3.15
C TYR A 221 6.21 -7.87 -3.63
N GLN A 222 6.40 -7.66 -4.92
CA GLN A 222 7.69 -7.53 -5.57
C GLN A 222 7.66 -6.34 -6.53
N LEU A 223 8.81 -5.72 -6.76
CA LEU A 223 8.96 -4.72 -7.81
C LEU A 223 9.15 -5.43 -9.14
N GLN A 224 8.21 -5.25 -10.06
CA GLN A 224 8.44 -5.60 -11.46
C GLN A 224 9.24 -4.48 -12.09
N VAL A 225 10.41 -4.82 -12.61
CA VAL A 225 11.35 -3.87 -13.19
C VAL A 225 11.56 -4.21 -14.66
N LYS A 226 11.39 -3.21 -15.51
CA LYS A 226 11.62 -3.29 -16.95
C LYS A 226 13.08 -3.58 -17.24
N THR A 227 13.33 -4.42 -18.24
CA THR A 227 14.68 -4.81 -18.65
C THR A 227 15.06 -4.14 -19.96
N PHE A 228 16.36 -3.91 -20.12
CA PHE A 228 16.92 -3.23 -21.29
C PHE A 228 18.04 -4.04 -21.89
N GLN A 229 18.21 -3.96 -23.21
CA GLN A 229 19.31 -4.58 -23.93
C GLN A 229 20.18 -3.49 -24.57
N PRO A 230 21.15 -2.92 -23.82
CA PRO A 230 22.01 -1.87 -24.36
C PRO A 230 22.90 -2.40 -25.47
N GLN A 231 23.31 -1.50 -26.37
CA GLN A 231 24.27 -1.75 -27.44
C GLN A 231 25.42 -0.75 -27.29
N VAL A 232 26.65 -1.25 -27.43
CA VAL A 232 27.85 -0.40 -27.47
C VAL A 232 28.35 -0.38 -28.90
N GLU A 233 28.73 0.80 -29.38
CA GLU A 233 29.28 1.03 -30.72
C GLU A 233 30.62 1.76 -30.63
N THR A 234 31.53 1.44 -31.54
CA THR A 234 32.81 2.14 -31.70
C THR A 234 33.25 2.15 -33.17
N ASN A 235 34.12 3.09 -33.50
CA ASN A 235 34.82 3.19 -34.78
C ASN A 235 36.17 2.44 -34.79
N HIS A 236 36.58 1.83 -33.66
CA HIS A 236 37.83 1.07 -33.56
C HIS A 236 37.62 -0.44 -33.47
N GLY A 237 38.20 -1.19 -34.42
CA GLY A 237 38.17 -2.65 -34.43
C GLY A 237 38.93 -3.27 -33.25
N ASN A 238 38.65 -4.54 -32.96
CA ASN A 238 39.27 -5.32 -31.87
C ASN A 238 39.11 -4.73 -30.46
N SER A 239 38.24 -3.74 -30.30
CA SER A 239 37.94 -3.16 -29.00
C SER A 239 37.24 -4.18 -28.10
N GLU A 240 37.63 -4.20 -26.83
CA GLU A 240 37.07 -5.06 -25.81
C GLU A 240 36.22 -4.24 -24.84
N VAL A 241 35.00 -4.70 -24.57
CA VAL A 241 34.09 -4.02 -23.64
C VAL A 241 34.08 -4.74 -22.32
N SER A 242 34.08 -3.98 -21.24
CA SER A 242 33.79 -4.45 -19.89
C SER A 242 32.63 -3.66 -19.29
N MET A 243 31.75 -4.36 -18.58
CA MET A 243 30.64 -3.78 -17.81
C MET A 243 30.83 -4.12 -16.34
N ASN A 244 30.93 -3.09 -15.50
CA ASN A 244 31.26 -3.20 -14.08
C ASN A 244 32.53 -4.04 -13.82
N GLY A 245 33.56 -3.84 -14.65
CA GLY A 245 34.83 -4.57 -14.59
C GLY A 245 34.79 -6.01 -15.13
N LYS A 246 33.60 -6.56 -15.43
CA LYS A 246 33.47 -7.86 -16.09
C LYS A 246 33.57 -7.70 -17.59
N ASN A 247 34.52 -8.41 -18.20
CA ASN A 247 34.70 -8.47 -19.63
C ASN A 247 33.47 -9.12 -20.31
N ILE A 248 32.84 -8.41 -21.25
CA ILE A 248 31.67 -8.86 -22.03
C ILE A 248 32.04 -9.16 -23.49
N GLY A 249 33.34 -9.19 -23.79
CA GLY A 249 33.96 -9.61 -25.05
C GLY A 249 34.22 -8.49 -26.04
N LYS A 250 34.75 -8.88 -27.21
CA LYS A 250 35.10 -7.98 -28.30
C LYS A 250 33.87 -7.49 -29.07
N LEU A 251 33.94 -6.27 -29.62
CA LEU A 251 32.96 -5.78 -30.59
C LEU A 251 33.18 -6.44 -31.96
N SER A 252 32.09 -6.76 -32.65
CA SER A 252 32.11 -7.36 -33.99
C SER A 252 31.73 -6.30 -35.03
N SER A 253 32.28 -6.40 -36.24
CA SER A 253 32.00 -5.45 -37.32
C SER A 253 30.65 -5.77 -37.96
N ASP A 254 29.80 -4.76 -38.07
CA ASP A 254 28.59 -4.74 -38.89
C ASP A 254 28.57 -3.40 -39.65
N ASP A 255 28.58 -3.44 -40.98
CA ASP A 255 28.53 -2.26 -41.87
C ASP A 255 29.51 -1.10 -41.53
N GLY A 256 30.77 -1.43 -41.22
CA GLY A 256 31.82 -0.44 -40.96
C GLY A 256 31.78 0.21 -39.57
N LYS A 257 30.80 -0.13 -38.74
CA LYS A 257 30.81 0.15 -37.30
C LYS A 257 31.11 -1.13 -36.52
N TYR A 258 31.80 -1.01 -35.41
CA TYR A 258 32.01 -2.14 -34.51
C TYR A 258 30.95 -2.04 -33.41
N ALA A 259 29.99 -2.96 -33.40
CA ALA A 259 28.87 -2.95 -32.49
C ALA A 259 28.78 -4.24 -31.69
N LYS A 260 28.18 -4.15 -30.49
CA LYS A 260 27.84 -5.32 -29.69
C LYS A 260 26.59 -5.08 -28.87
N LYS A 261 25.57 -5.92 -29.09
CA LYS A 261 24.43 -6.03 -28.19
C LYS A 261 24.86 -6.71 -26.90
N LEU A 262 24.51 -6.10 -25.78
CA LEU A 262 24.83 -6.62 -24.46
C LEU A 262 23.74 -7.58 -23.98
N GLN A 263 24.00 -8.24 -22.87
CA GLN A 263 22.99 -9.00 -22.14
C GLN A 263 21.91 -8.07 -21.58
N LEU A 264 20.74 -8.63 -21.24
CA LEU A 264 19.69 -7.89 -20.55
C LEU A 264 20.19 -7.36 -19.21
N VAL A 265 19.80 -6.13 -18.90
CA VAL A 265 20.15 -5.43 -17.68
C VAL A 265 18.94 -4.71 -17.09
N PHE A 266 18.92 -4.55 -15.77
CA PHE A 266 17.99 -3.65 -15.10
C PHE A 266 18.44 -2.20 -15.24
N PRO A 267 17.53 -1.20 -15.11
CA PRO A 267 17.93 0.19 -14.99
C PRO A 267 18.86 0.39 -13.77
N GLY A 268 19.75 1.36 -13.84
CA GLY A 268 20.69 1.64 -12.76
C GLY A 268 21.98 2.29 -13.21
N LYS A 269 22.96 2.30 -12.30
CA LYS A 269 24.29 2.87 -12.50
C LYS A 269 25.27 1.79 -12.94
N TYR A 270 25.80 1.91 -14.15
CA TYR A 270 26.78 1.00 -14.76
C TYR A 270 28.08 1.72 -15.08
N HIS A 271 29.20 1.03 -14.96
CA HIS A 271 30.50 1.49 -15.43
C HIS A 271 30.91 0.69 -16.67
N PHE A 272 31.07 1.38 -17.80
CA PHE A 272 31.54 0.77 -19.03
C PHE A 272 32.97 1.19 -19.31
N THR A 273 33.81 0.23 -19.69
CA THR A 273 35.17 0.48 -20.15
C THR A 273 35.33 -0.14 -21.53
N VAL A 274 35.81 0.63 -22.49
CA VAL A 274 36.16 0.14 -23.83
C VAL A 274 37.67 0.26 -23.96
N LYS A 275 38.34 -0.86 -24.20
CA LYS A 275 39.78 -0.90 -24.44
C LYS A 275 40.03 -1.21 -25.91
N SER A 276 40.49 -0.22 -26.65
CA SER A 276 40.94 -0.40 -28.03
C SER A 276 42.34 -0.99 -28.02
N ILE A 277 42.52 -2.12 -28.69
CA ILE A 277 43.85 -2.71 -28.89
C ILE A 277 44.40 -2.07 -30.18
N PRO A 278 45.48 -1.26 -30.10
CA PRO A 278 46.10 -0.70 -31.29
C PRO A 278 46.59 -1.84 -32.19
N ILE A 279 46.35 -1.68 -33.49
CA ILE A 279 46.77 -2.60 -34.55
C ILE A 279 48.25 -2.38 -34.83
#